data_AF-A0A8C7X688-F1
#
_entry.id   AF-A0A8C7X688-F1
#
_cell.length_a   1.000
_cell.length_b   1.000
_cell.length_c   1.000
_cell.angle_alpha   90.00
_cell.angle_beta   90.00
_cell.angle_gamma   90.00
#
_symmetry.space_group_name_H-M   'P 1'
#
loop_
_entity.id
_entity.type
_entity.pdbx_description
1 polymer ?
#
loop_
_entity_poly.entity_id
_entity_poly.type
_entity_poly.pdbx_seq_one_letter_code
_entity_poly.pdbx_strand_id
1 'polypeptide(L)'
;MDNADGHAVDLHHEGVRIEFLPPNTISLLQPMDQGVIRAFKALNTGNCLQQLVDAIDGDENFQLKVYWRNFTISSCLTVIHKA
;
A
#
# COMPACT_ATOMS: atom_id res chain seq x y z
N MET A 1 -9.95 -13.92 8.58
CA MET A 1 -8.73 -13.20 9.03
C MET A 1 -7.51 -13.99 8.59
N ASP A 2 -6.37 -13.32 8.47
CA ASP A 2 -5.11 -14.04 8.31
C ASP A 2 -4.64 -14.59 9.67
N ASN A 3 -3.48 -15.25 9.70
CA ASN A 3 -2.93 -15.86 10.90
C ASN A 3 -1.84 -15.00 11.54
N ALA A 4 -1.87 -13.66 11.39
CA ALA A 4 -0.92 -12.79 12.06
C ALA A 4 -1.05 -12.89 13.59
N ASP A 5 0.09 -12.91 14.30
CA ASP A 5 0.15 -13.08 15.77
C ASP A 5 -0.66 -12.03 16.55
N GLY A 6 -0.95 -10.88 15.95
CA GLY A 6 -1.80 -9.83 16.53
C GLY A 6 -3.30 -10.14 16.52
N HIS A 7 -3.75 -11.19 15.83
CA HIS A 7 -5.15 -11.59 15.81
C HIS A 7 -5.47 -12.49 17.00
N ALA A 8 -6.26 -11.97 17.94
CA ALA A 8 -6.75 -12.71 19.10
C ALA A 8 -7.63 -13.89 18.64
N VAL A 9 -7.23 -15.11 19.00
CA VAL A 9 -7.92 -16.36 18.62
C VAL A 9 -9.20 -16.56 19.43
N ASP A 10 -9.32 -15.89 20.57
CA ASP A 10 -10.44 -15.95 21.52
C ASP A 10 -11.47 -14.82 21.34
N LEU A 11 -11.37 -14.04 20.25
CA LEU A 11 -12.33 -12.97 19.97
C LEU A 11 -13.72 -13.56 19.65
N HIS A 12 -14.69 -13.34 20.53
CA HIS A 12 -16.07 -13.80 20.35
C HIS A 12 -17.06 -12.63 20.48
N HIS A 13 -17.95 -12.49 19.50
CA HIS A 13 -19.04 -11.51 19.52
C HIS A 13 -20.32 -12.13 18.98
N GLU A 14 -21.46 -11.81 19.60
CA GLU A 14 -22.75 -12.35 19.18
C GLU A 14 -23.08 -11.90 17.75
N GLY A 15 -23.47 -12.84 16.89
CA GLY A 15 -23.79 -12.56 15.49
C GLY A 15 -22.60 -12.42 14.54
N VAL A 16 -21.35 -12.60 15.01
CA VAL A 16 -20.16 -12.58 14.17
C VAL A 16 -19.39 -13.89 14.29
N ARG A 17 -19.16 -14.55 13.13
CA ARG A 17 -18.31 -15.73 13.03
C ARG A 17 -16.96 -15.35 12.42
N ILE A 18 -15.88 -15.62 13.14
CA ILE A 18 -14.52 -15.39 12.65
C ILE A 18 -14.00 -16.70 12.05
N GLU A 19 -13.50 -16.60 10.82
CA GLU A 19 -12.85 -17.70 10.11
C GLU A 19 -11.40 -17.32 9.81
N PHE A 20 -10.49 -18.23 10.12
CA PHE A 20 -9.07 -18.07 9.81
C PHE A 20 -8.76 -18.76 8.48
N LEU A 21 -8.02 -18.06 7.63
CA LEU A 21 -7.60 -18.63 6.36
C LEU A 21 -6.45 -19.62 6.57
N PRO A 22 -6.26 -20.59 5.66
CA PRO A 22 -5.10 -21.47 5.73
C PRO A 22 -3.78 -20.68 5.75
N PRO A 23 -2.74 -21.17 6.42
CA PRO A 23 -1.44 -20.50 6.45
C PRO A 23 -0.90 -20.18 5.06
N ASN A 24 -0.24 -19.02 4.91
CA ASN A 24 0.39 -18.57 3.67
C ASN A 24 -0.55 -18.35 2.47
N THR A 25 -1.86 -18.22 2.68
CA THR A 25 -2.83 -17.99 1.59
C THR A 25 -3.30 -16.55 1.46
N ILE A 26 -2.69 -15.62 2.20
CA ILE A 26 -3.13 -14.22 2.35
C ILE A 26 -3.38 -13.56 0.99
N SER A 27 -2.37 -13.55 0.11
CA SER A 27 -2.46 -12.92 -1.21
C SER A 27 -3.49 -13.57 -2.16
N LEU A 28 -3.84 -14.84 -1.95
CA LEU A 28 -4.74 -15.60 -2.81
C LEU A 28 -6.18 -15.61 -2.33
N LEU A 29 -6.39 -15.59 -1.01
CA LEU A 29 -7.71 -15.79 -0.42
C LEU A 29 -8.23 -14.57 0.34
N GLN A 30 -7.37 -13.65 0.81
CA GLN A 30 -7.85 -12.45 1.49
C GLN A 30 -8.42 -11.47 0.45
N PRO A 31 -9.71 -11.10 0.56
CA PRO A 31 -10.30 -10.10 -0.32
C PRO A 31 -9.64 -8.72 -0.18
N MET A 32 -9.09 -8.41 1.01
CA MET A 32 -8.41 -7.14 1.26
C MET A 32 -7.13 -6.99 0.43
N ASP A 33 -6.30 -8.04 0.36
CA ASP A 33 -5.09 -8.07 -0.46
C ASP A 33 -5.40 -7.97 -1.95
N GLN A 34 -6.40 -8.73 -2.41
CA GLN A 34 -6.75 -8.80 -3.84
C GLN A 34 -7.52 -7.59 -4.34
N GLY A 35 -8.32 -6.96 -3.48
CA GLY A 35 -9.13 -5.79 -3.79
C GLY A 35 -8.40 -4.52 -3.40
N VAL A 36 -8.64 -4.07 -2.16
CA VAL A 36 -8.29 -2.73 -1.70
C VAL A 36 -6.77 -2.48 -1.74
N ILE A 37 -5.96 -3.39 -1.18
CA ILE A 37 -4.51 -3.21 -1.13
C ILE A 37 -3.91 -3.22 -2.53
N ARG A 38 -4.37 -4.12 -3.41
CA ARG A 38 -3.94 -4.17 -4.81
C ARG A 38 -4.25 -2.86 -5.53
N ALA A 39 -5.49 -2.37 -5.42
CA ALA A 39 -5.91 -1.11 -6.04
C ALA A 39 -5.10 0.07 -5.49
N PHE A 40 -4.93 0.15 -4.17
CA PHE A 40 -4.14 1.18 -3.50
C PHE A 40 -2.68 1.20 -3.98
N LYS A 41 -2.03 0.03 -4.05
CA LYS A 41 -0.65 -0.09 -4.56
C LYS A 41 -0.56 0.40 -6.00
N ALA A 42 -1.50 0.01 -6.88
CA ALA A 42 -1.52 0.45 -8.27
C ALA A 42 -1.65 1.98 -8.40
N LEU A 43 -2.58 2.58 -7.66
CA LEU A 43 -2.79 4.04 -7.65
C LEU A 43 -1.58 4.79 -7.09
N ASN A 44 -1.06 4.36 -5.94
CA ASN A 44 0.11 4.99 -5.33
C ASN A 44 1.34 4.90 -6.24
N THR A 45 1.59 3.74 -6.86
CA THR A 45 2.68 3.59 -7.83
C THR A 45 2.49 4.49 -9.04
N GLY A 46 1.28 4.57 -9.61
CA GLY A 46 0.98 5.47 -10.71
C GLY A 46 1.23 6.94 -10.36
N ASN A 47 0.76 7.38 -9.19
CA ASN A 47 0.94 8.74 -8.70
C ASN A 47 2.42 9.07 -8.43
N CYS A 48 3.18 8.15 -7.82
CA CYS A 48 4.63 8.30 -7.64
C CYS A 48 5.35 8.47 -8.98
N LEU A 49 5.03 7.63 -9.96
CA LEU A 49 5.64 7.70 -11.28
C LEU A 49 5.29 8.99 -12.00
N GLN A 50 4.04 9.45 -11.91
CA GLN A 50 3.65 10.73 -12.50
C GLN A 50 4.42 11.89 -11.85
N GLN A 51 4.53 11.94 -10.52
CA GLN A 51 5.33 12.98 -9.85
C GLN A 51 6.81 12.95 -10.26
N LEU A 52 7.35 11.75 -10.50
CA LEU A 52 8.72 11.61 -11.00
C LEU A 52 8.86 12.17 -12.42
N VAL A 53 7.90 11.88 -13.31
CA VAL A 53 7.87 12.44 -14.66
C VAL A 53 7.75 13.96 -14.61
N ASP A 54 6.83 14.49 -13.81
CA ASP A 54 6.65 15.95 -13.63
C ASP A 54 7.95 16.61 -13.13
N ALA A 55 8.71 15.94 -12.27
CA ALA A 55 10.00 16.43 -11.76
C ALA A 55 11.11 16.37 -12.82
N ILE A 56 11.10 15.38 -13.72
CA ILE A 56 12.03 15.28 -14.85
C ILE A 56 11.74 16.40 -15.86
N ASP A 57 10.47 16.62 -16.19
CA ASP A 57 10.06 17.62 -17.17
C ASP A 57 10.29 19.06 -16.67
N GLY A 58 10.28 19.26 -15.35
CA GLY A 58 10.50 20.57 -14.71
C GLY A 58 11.97 20.95 -14.46
N ASP A 59 12.93 20.05 -14.63
CA ASP A 59 14.35 20.29 -14.34
C ASP A 59 15.29 19.61 -15.35
N GLU A 60 15.90 20.39 -16.24
CA GLU A 60 16.88 19.90 -17.22
C GLU A 60 18.12 19.23 -16.58
N ASN A 61 18.41 19.53 -15.31
CA ASN A 61 19.52 18.93 -14.56
C ASN A 61 19.05 17.86 -13.56
N PHE A 62 17.85 17.29 -13.78
CA PHE A 62 17.26 16.32 -12.90
C PHE A 62 18.20 15.14 -12.59
N GLN A 63 18.31 14.80 -11.31
CA GLN A 63 19.10 13.66 -10.85
C GLN A 63 18.26 12.69 -10.03
N LEU A 64 17.95 11.54 -10.63
CA LEU A 64 17.12 10.49 -10.02
C LEU A 64 17.59 10.08 -8.62
N LYS A 65 18.90 9.92 -8.42
CA LYS A 65 19.47 9.52 -7.11
C LYS A 65 19.26 10.59 -6.04
N VAL A 66 19.36 11.87 -6.41
CA VAL A 66 19.16 12.99 -5.48
C VAL A 66 17.69 13.10 -5.13
N TYR A 67 16.81 13.00 -6.13
CA TYR A 67 15.36 12.99 -5.94
C TYR A 67 14.93 11.93 -4.93
N TRP A 68 15.31 10.66 -5.13
CA TRP A 68 14.95 9.58 -4.22
C TRP A 68 15.58 9.72 -2.84
N ARG A 69 16.80 10.25 -2.75
CA ARG A 69 17.45 10.51 -1.45
C ARG A 69 16.71 11.58 -0.64
N ASN A 70 16.04 12.51 -1.32
CA ASN A 70 15.24 13.57 -0.71
C ASN A 70 13.76 13.20 -0.58
N PHE A 71 13.36 12.00 -1.00
CA PHE A 71 11.98 11.53 -0.89
C PHE A 71 11.68 11.16 0.56
N THR A 72 10.74 11.86 1.18
CA THR A 72 10.41 11.72 2.61
C THR A 72 9.00 11.17 2.84
N ILE A 73 8.65 10.92 4.10
CA ILE A 73 7.28 10.57 4.49
C ILE A 73 6.29 11.67 4.05
N SER A 74 6.68 12.95 4.10
CA SER A 74 5.85 14.05 3.61
C SER A 74 5.57 13.92 2.10
N SER A 75 6.59 13.54 1.33
CA SER A 75 6.45 13.22 -0.10
C SER A 75 5.47 12.06 -0.31
N CYS A 76 5.58 10.97 0.47
CA CYS A 76 4.62 9.85 0.44
C CYS A 76 3.19 10.31 0.70
N LEU A 77 2.97 11.14 1.72
CA LEU A 77 1.62 11.64 2.06
C LEU A 77 1.02 12.42 0.89
N THR A 78 1.84 13.19 0.18
CA THR A 78 1.39 13.95 -1.00
C THR A 78 0.96 13.01 -2.14
N VAL A 79 1.67 11.90 -2.35
CA VAL A 79 1.29 10.87 -3.33
C VAL A 79 -0.05 10.21 -2.95
N ILE A 80 -0.22 9.88 -1.67
CA ILE A 80 -1.42 9.22 -1.15
C ILE A 80 -2.63 10.17 -1.23
N HIS A 81 -2.48 11.45 -0.88
CA HIS A 81 -3.55 12.45 -0.96
C HIS A 81 -4.04 12.73 -2.39
N LYS A 82 -3.29 12.32 -3.41
CA LYS A 82 -3.68 12.46 -4.82
C LYS A 82 -4.59 11.30 -5.30
N ALA A 83 -4.66 10.20 -4.54
CA ALA A 83 -5.53 9.05 -4.82
C ALA A 83 -6.92 9.23 -4.20
#